data_AF-A0A2U4BEI0-F1
#
_entry.id   AF-A0A2U4BEI0-F1
#
_cell.length_a   1.000
_cell.length_b   1.000
_cell.length_c   1.000
_cell.angle_alpha   90.00
_cell.angle_beta   90.00
_cell.angle_gamma   90.00
#
_symmetry.space_group_name_H-M   'P 1'
#
loop_
_entity.id
_entity.type
_entity.pdbx_description
1 polymer ?
#
loop_
_entity_poly.entity_id
_entity_poly.type
_entity_poly.pdbx_seq_one_letter_code
_entity_poly.pdbx_strand_id
1 'polypeptide(L)'
;MAAARFPACLVLQPRARSLRAFSTSVSPATRSPRPSPSTTERTSRYGRPLRRKALPPRTEKMAVDQDWPSVYPVAAPFKPSAVPLPVRMGYPVKRGVPMAKEGNLELLKIPNFLHLTPVAIKKHCEALKDFCTEWPAALDSDEKCRKHFPIEIDTAGYVSAGPSIRNPKARVVTLRKTEEWEKKKTEADMEEYVWKDSSSEKNILETLLQIKAAEKDLELSKEELLGTEEVEEYRKSVVSLKNEGDNENTLSQYKESVKRLLNLT
;
A
#
# COMPACT_ATOMS: atom_id res chain seq x y z
N MET A 1 16.90 11.91 49.53
CA MET A 1 16.80 10.45 49.27
C MET A 1 15.94 10.28 48.04
N ALA A 2 16.29 9.64 46.93
CA ALA A 2 17.50 8.96 46.48
C ALA A 2 17.65 9.29 44.98
N ALA A 3 18.87 9.64 44.55
CA ALA A 3 19.16 9.93 43.15
C ALA A 3 19.29 8.60 42.38
N ALA A 4 18.38 8.34 41.44
CA ALA A 4 18.49 7.22 40.53
C ALA A 4 19.61 7.49 39.52
N ARG A 5 20.72 6.77 39.69
CA ARG A 5 21.87 6.77 38.77
C ARG A 5 21.48 6.01 37.51
N PHE A 6 21.47 6.68 36.37
CA PHE A 6 21.41 6.04 35.06
C PHE A 6 22.67 5.18 34.84
N PRO A 7 22.55 3.91 34.40
CA PRO A 7 23.72 3.13 34.04
C PRO A 7 24.30 3.70 32.74
N ALA A 8 25.59 4.00 32.77
CA ALA A 8 26.35 4.47 31.62
C ALA A 8 26.21 3.49 30.44
N CYS A 9 25.83 4.01 29.28
CA CYS A 9 25.92 3.29 28.02
C CYS A 9 27.36 2.80 27.82
N LEU A 10 27.55 1.48 27.86
CA LEU A 10 28.74 0.82 27.35
C LEU A 10 28.84 1.11 25.85
N VAL A 11 29.68 2.07 25.50
CA VAL A 11 30.11 2.31 24.12
C VAL A 11 30.86 1.05 23.66
N LEU A 12 30.18 0.22 22.88
CA LEU A 12 30.82 -0.87 22.16
C LEU A 12 31.81 -0.27 21.16
N GLN A 13 33.10 -0.37 21.47
CA GLN A 13 34.16 0.00 20.55
C GLN A 13 34.02 -0.79 19.24
N PRO A 14 34.20 -0.16 18.06
CA PRO A 14 34.17 -0.87 16.79
C PRO A 14 35.40 -1.79 16.73
N ARG A 15 35.18 -3.08 17.00
CA ARG A 15 36.17 -4.13 16.71
C ARG A 15 36.43 -4.08 15.21
N ALA A 16 37.69 -3.85 14.81
CA ALA A 16 38.13 -3.91 13.43
C ALA A 16 37.81 -5.29 12.85
N ARG A 17 36.68 -5.40 12.14
CA ARG A 17 36.35 -6.55 11.32
C ARG A 17 37.15 -6.39 10.03
N SER A 18 38.15 -7.25 9.84
CA SER A 18 38.74 -7.47 8.52
C SER A 18 37.61 -7.85 7.56
N LEU A 19 37.24 -6.92 6.70
CA LEU A 19 36.34 -7.18 5.60
C LEU A 19 37.11 -8.08 4.62
N ARG A 20 36.81 -9.38 4.60
CA ARG A 20 37.14 -10.20 3.44
C ARG A 20 36.31 -9.67 2.27
N ALA A 21 36.96 -8.87 1.43
CA ALA A 21 36.46 -8.59 0.10
C ALA A 21 36.32 -9.93 -0.62
N PHE A 22 35.09 -10.35 -0.90
CA PHE A 22 34.86 -11.35 -1.94
C PHE A 22 35.09 -10.64 -3.28
N SER A 23 36.36 -10.57 -3.67
CA SER A 23 36.75 -10.27 -5.04
C SER A 23 36.26 -11.43 -5.90
N THR A 24 35.22 -11.21 -6.70
CA THR A 24 35.04 -11.97 -7.93
C THR A 24 36.16 -11.52 -8.87
N SER A 25 37.34 -12.14 -8.72
CA SER A 25 38.35 -12.07 -9.76
C SER A 25 37.74 -12.72 -11.00
N VAL A 26 37.24 -11.90 -11.92
CA VAL A 26 37.16 -12.29 -13.32
C VAL A 26 38.60 -12.53 -13.72
N SER A 27 39.03 -13.80 -13.75
CA SER A 27 40.30 -14.14 -14.35
C SER A 27 40.24 -13.63 -15.79
N PRO A 28 41.10 -12.67 -16.21
CA PRO A 28 41.28 -12.45 -17.63
C PRO A 28 41.83 -13.77 -18.16
N ALA A 29 41.15 -14.36 -19.13
CA ALA A 29 41.72 -15.44 -19.90
C ALA A 29 42.89 -14.85 -20.69
N THR A 30 44.07 -14.75 -20.07
CA THR A 30 45.31 -14.41 -20.75
C THR A 30 45.67 -15.60 -21.64
N ARG A 31 45.05 -15.68 -22.81
CA ARG A 31 45.55 -16.49 -23.92
C ARG A 31 46.80 -15.79 -24.44
N SER A 32 47.97 -16.19 -23.94
CA SER A 32 49.23 -15.97 -24.65
C SER A 32 49.10 -16.59 -26.05
N PRO A 33 49.31 -15.86 -27.15
CA PRO A 33 49.41 -16.47 -28.47
C PRO A 33 50.71 -17.27 -28.49
N ARG A 34 50.62 -18.60 -28.36
CA ARG A 34 51.74 -19.46 -28.78
C ARG A 34 51.76 -19.44 -30.31
N PRO A 35 52.92 -19.25 -30.96
CA PRO A 35 53.02 -19.43 -32.40
C PRO A 35 52.72 -20.91 -32.71
N SER A 36 51.68 -21.14 -33.50
CA SER A 36 51.37 -22.46 -34.04
C SER A 36 52.37 -22.80 -35.14
N PRO A 37 53.03 -23.97 -35.14
CA PRO A 37 53.67 -24.44 -36.35
C PRO A 37 52.58 -24.73 -37.38
N SER A 38 52.75 -24.17 -38.57
CA SER A 38 51.96 -24.50 -39.75
C SER A 38 52.26 -25.94 -40.14
N THR A 39 51.45 -26.87 -39.65
CA THR A 39 51.43 -28.24 -40.14
C THR A 39 49.99 -28.64 -40.30
N THR A 40 49.62 -28.93 -41.54
CA THR A 40 48.28 -29.35 -41.97
C THR A 40 48.01 -30.78 -41.48
N GLU A 41 48.01 -31.01 -40.17
CA GLU A 41 47.63 -32.30 -39.60
C GLU A 41 46.17 -32.26 -39.11
N ARG A 42 45.35 -33.03 -39.82
CA ARG A 42 43.96 -33.30 -39.47
C ARG A 42 43.93 -33.99 -38.10
N THR A 43 43.59 -33.23 -37.06
CA THR A 43 43.42 -33.76 -35.69
C THR A 43 42.52 -35.00 -35.71
N SER A 44 43.07 -36.12 -35.25
CA SER A 44 42.38 -37.41 -35.14
C SER A 44 41.09 -37.27 -34.31
N ARG A 45 39.96 -37.79 -34.83
CA ARG A 45 38.65 -37.78 -34.15
C ARG A 45 38.66 -38.46 -32.78
N TYR A 46 39.68 -39.28 -32.48
CA TYR A 46 39.79 -40.08 -31.27
C TYR A 46 40.35 -39.32 -30.05
N GLY A 47 40.81 -38.07 -30.20
CA GLY A 47 41.34 -37.26 -29.11
C GLY A 47 40.37 -36.21 -28.52
N ARG A 48 39.10 -36.19 -28.93
CA ARG A 48 38.12 -35.24 -28.38
C ARG A 48 37.64 -35.72 -27.01
N PRO A 49 37.70 -34.87 -25.96
CA PRO A 49 37.09 -35.20 -24.67
C PRO A 49 35.62 -35.60 -24.85
N LEU A 50 35.21 -36.70 -24.22
CA LEU A 50 33.82 -37.14 -24.18
C LEU A 50 32.93 -35.98 -23.73
N ARG A 51 31.84 -35.73 -24.48
CA ARG A 51 30.91 -34.62 -24.19
C ARG A 51 30.30 -34.82 -22.80
N ARG A 52 30.48 -33.83 -21.92
CA ARG A 52 29.92 -33.85 -20.56
C ARG A 52 28.38 -33.92 -20.64
N LYS A 53 27.79 -34.91 -19.97
CA LYS A 53 26.34 -35.06 -19.82
C LYS A 53 25.83 -34.21 -18.65
N ALA A 54 24.66 -33.59 -18.80
CA ALA A 54 23.99 -32.91 -17.71
C ALA A 54 23.42 -33.93 -16.71
N LEU A 55 23.43 -33.57 -15.44
CA LEU A 55 22.78 -34.36 -14.38
C LEU A 55 21.25 -34.15 -14.45
N PRO A 56 20.46 -35.11 -13.94
CA PRO A 56 19.02 -34.93 -13.82
C PRO A 56 18.68 -33.72 -12.92
N PRO A 57 17.52 -33.07 -13.15
CA PRO A 57 17.08 -31.95 -12.33
C PRO A 57 16.87 -32.36 -10.88
N ARG A 58 17.07 -31.42 -9.96
CA ARG A 58 16.92 -31.68 -8.52
C ARG A 58 15.47 -32.03 -8.15
N THR A 59 14.49 -31.62 -8.96
CA THR A 59 13.05 -31.89 -8.76
C THR A 59 12.73 -33.37 -8.61
N GLU A 60 13.45 -34.27 -9.28
CA GLU A 60 13.24 -35.73 -9.17
C GLU A 60 13.55 -36.28 -7.77
N LYS A 61 14.35 -35.54 -6.98
CA LYS A 61 14.78 -35.95 -5.64
C LYS A 61 14.01 -35.23 -4.53
N MET A 62 13.05 -34.37 -4.86
CA MET A 62 12.32 -33.58 -3.87
C MET A 62 11.17 -34.40 -3.29
N ALA A 63 11.06 -34.40 -1.96
CA ALA A 63 9.89 -34.95 -1.28
C ALA A 63 8.71 -33.97 -1.42
N VAL A 64 7.49 -34.51 -1.41
CA VAL A 64 6.25 -33.71 -1.53
C VAL A 64 6.06 -32.81 -0.30
N ASP A 65 6.36 -33.32 0.89
CA ASP A 65 6.19 -32.62 2.17
C ASP A 65 7.41 -31.77 2.58
N GLN A 66 8.29 -31.47 1.63
CA GLN A 66 9.51 -30.71 1.90
C GLN A 66 9.21 -29.24 2.24
N ASP A 67 10.02 -28.66 3.14
CA ASP A 67 9.97 -27.23 3.46
C ASP A 67 10.39 -26.36 2.26
N TRP A 68 9.40 -25.81 1.56
CA TRP A 68 9.59 -24.94 0.40
C TRP A 68 10.44 -23.68 0.66
N PRO A 69 10.26 -22.93 1.78
CA PRO A 69 11.13 -21.81 2.14
C PRO A 69 12.63 -22.12 2.14
N SER A 70 13.02 -23.36 2.45
CA SER A 70 14.43 -23.79 2.38
C SER A 70 14.94 -23.95 0.95
N VAL A 71 14.06 -24.36 0.02
CA VAL A 71 14.36 -24.50 -1.41
C VAL A 71 14.52 -23.13 -2.08
N TYR A 72 13.69 -22.16 -1.67
CA TYR A 72 13.64 -20.83 -2.28
C TYR A 72 13.63 -19.72 -1.21
N PRO A 73 14.77 -19.48 -0.53
CA PRO A 73 14.82 -18.59 0.64
C PRO A 73 14.77 -17.09 0.30
N VAL A 74 15.24 -16.70 -0.88
CA VAL A 74 15.40 -15.30 -1.28
C VAL A 74 14.92 -15.06 -2.70
N ALA A 75 14.76 -13.79 -3.09
CA ALA A 75 14.47 -13.41 -4.46
C ALA A 75 15.51 -13.98 -5.42
N ALA A 76 15.04 -14.76 -6.39
CA ALA A 76 15.89 -15.43 -7.37
C ALA A 76 15.15 -15.57 -8.71
N PRO A 77 15.88 -15.64 -9.84
CA PRO A 77 15.29 -15.92 -11.14
C PRO A 77 14.69 -17.33 -11.16
N PHE A 78 13.64 -17.53 -11.97
CA PHE A 78 12.99 -18.81 -12.09
C PHE A 78 13.98 -19.91 -12.53
N LYS A 79 14.12 -20.96 -11.72
CA LYS A 79 15.02 -22.11 -11.96
C LYS A 79 14.18 -23.35 -12.29
N PRO A 80 14.05 -23.74 -13.58
CA PRO A 80 13.23 -24.88 -13.98
C PRO A 80 13.62 -26.20 -13.31
N SER A 81 14.91 -26.36 -12.99
CA SER A 81 15.48 -27.56 -12.36
C SER A 81 15.28 -27.66 -10.84
N ALA A 82 14.80 -26.59 -10.19
CA ALA A 82 14.53 -26.55 -8.75
C ALA A 82 13.04 -26.44 -8.42
N VAL A 83 12.23 -25.93 -9.35
CA VAL A 83 10.78 -25.78 -9.13
C VAL A 83 10.06 -27.07 -9.57
N PRO A 84 9.44 -27.84 -8.65
CA PRO A 84 8.84 -29.14 -8.94
C PRO A 84 7.48 -29.06 -9.63
N LEU A 85 7.05 -27.87 -10.06
CA LEU A 85 5.77 -27.64 -10.71
C LEU A 85 5.88 -27.78 -12.24
N PRO A 86 4.92 -28.42 -12.92
CA PRO A 86 4.89 -28.54 -14.39
C PRO A 86 4.27 -27.29 -15.05
N VAL A 87 4.83 -26.12 -14.76
CA VAL A 87 4.34 -24.83 -15.28
C VAL A 87 4.64 -24.72 -16.79
N ARG A 88 3.69 -24.20 -17.54
CA ARG A 88 3.82 -23.89 -18.97
C ARG A 88 3.43 -22.44 -19.23
N MET A 89 4.09 -21.78 -20.17
CA MET A 89 3.80 -20.39 -20.50
C MET A 89 4.20 -20.06 -21.94
N GLY A 90 3.48 -19.12 -22.55
CA GLY A 90 3.68 -18.68 -23.92
C GLY A 90 2.46 -18.97 -24.80
N TYR A 91 2.31 -18.22 -25.89
CA TYR A 91 1.17 -18.37 -26.80
C TYR A 91 1.26 -19.73 -27.53
N PRO A 92 0.21 -20.56 -27.48
CA PRO A 92 0.23 -21.85 -28.16
C PRO A 92 0.13 -21.66 -29.68
N VAL A 93 0.81 -22.51 -30.44
CA VAL A 93 0.55 -22.63 -31.88
C VAL A 93 -0.85 -23.24 -32.12
N LYS A 94 -1.42 -23.06 -33.32
CA LYS A 94 -2.72 -23.66 -33.67
C LYS A 94 -2.69 -25.18 -33.39
N ARG A 95 -3.64 -25.66 -32.58
CA ARG A 95 -3.71 -27.06 -32.10
C ARG A 95 -2.48 -27.51 -31.27
N GLY A 96 -1.74 -26.58 -30.68
CA GLY A 96 -0.58 -26.85 -29.84
C GLY A 96 -0.80 -26.54 -28.36
N VAL A 97 0.20 -26.90 -27.54
CA VAL A 97 0.26 -26.58 -26.10
C VAL A 97 1.27 -25.47 -25.83
N PRO A 98 1.09 -24.68 -24.76
CA PRO A 98 2.11 -23.72 -24.33
C PRO A 98 3.46 -24.39 -24.04
N MET A 99 4.53 -23.64 -24.25
CA MET A 99 5.90 -24.11 -24.04
C MET A 99 6.10 -24.55 -22.59
N ALA A 100 6.87 -25.63 -22.40
CA ALA A 100 7.24 -26.14 -21.07
C ALA A 100 8.12 -25.14 -20.31
N LYS A 101 8.53 -25.47 -19.08
CA LYS A 101 9.35 -24.58 -18.25
C LYS A 101 10.83 -24.59 -18.63
N GLU A 102 11.30 -25.67 -19.23
CA GLU A 102 12.70 -25.85 -19.61
C GLU A 102 13.05 -24.92 -20.79
N GLY A 103 13.98 -23.98 -20.56
CA GLY A 103 14.42 -23.03 -21.59
C GLY A 103 13.42 -21.91 -21.91
N ASN A 104 12.34 -21.77 -21.13
CA ASN A 104 11.31 -20.76 -21.39
C ASN A 104 11.73 -19.38 -20.86
N LEU A 105 12.05 -18.47 -21.77
CA LEU A 105 12.49 -17.12 -21.44
C LEU A 105 11.37 -16.27 -20.85
N GLU A 106 10.10 -16.54 -21.20
CA GLU A 106 8.98 -15.78 -20.66
C GLU A 106 8.87 -15.98 -19.15
N LEU A 107 9.10 -17.20 -18.65
CA LEU A 107 9.11 -17.49 -17.21
C LEU A 107 10.26 -16.81 -16.46
N LEU A 108 11.35 -16.47 -17.15
CA LEU A 108 12.49 -15.77 -16.56
C LEU A 108 12.22 -14.28 -16.36
N LYS A 109 11.38 -13.68 -17.21
CA LYS A 109 11.01 -12.26 -17.12
C LYS A 109 10.09 -11.94 -15.95
N ILE A 110 9.33 -12.93 -15.48
CA ILE A 110 8.37 -12.74 -14.39
C ILE A 110 9.10 -12.52 -13.06
N PRO A 111 8.83 -11.42 -12.33
CA PRO A 111 9.24 -11.29 -10.94
C PRO A 111 8.42 -12.28 -10.09
N ASN A 112 8.98 -13.45 -9.83
CA ASN A 112 8.29 -14.52 -9.12
C ASN A 112 8.27 -14.29 -7.61
N PHE A 113 7.22 -14.80 -6.96
CA PHE A 113 7.00 -14.70 -5.51
C PHE A 113 7.25 -16.03 -4.79
N LEU A 114 8.07 -16.91 -5.37
CA LEU A 114 8.30 -18.25 -4.83
C LEU A 114 8.98 -18.26 -3.45
N HIS A 115 9.68 -17.18 -3.09
CA HIS A 115 10.29 -16.99 -1.77
C HIS A 115 9.32 -16.35 -0.75
N LEU A 116 8.21 -15.76 -1.20
CA LEU A 116 7.22 -15.07 -0.38
C LEU A 116 5.91 -15.88 -0.28
N THR A 117 6.05 -17.19 -0.08
CA THR A 117 4.88 -18.05 0.18
C THR A 117 4.27 -17.74 1.55
N PRO A 118 2.96 -17.98 1.77
CA PRO A 118 2.32 -17.73 3.07
C PRO A 118 3.02 -18.42 4.24
N VAL A 119 3.58 -19.61 4.02
CA VAL A 119 4.36 -20.35 5.04
C VAL A 119 5.66 -19.61 5.37
N ALA A 120 6.37 -19.08 4.37
CA ALA A 120 7.57 -18.27 4.59
C ALA A 120 7.23 -16.98 5.34
N ILE A 121 6.18 -16.26 4.92
CA ILE A 121 5.77 -14.99 5.54
C ILE A 121 5.46 -15.19 7.03
N LYS A 122 4.69 -16.22 7.40
CA LYS A 122 4.39 -16.52 8.81
C LYS A 122 5.67 -16.77 9.62
N LYS A 123 6.59 -17.58 9.10
CA LYS A 123 7.89 -17.85 9.75
C LYS A 123 8.74 -16.57 9.90
N HIS A 124 8.78 -15.73 8.86
CA HIS A 124 9.53 -14.48 8.86
C HIS A 124 8.94 -13.48 9.84
N CYS A 125 7.62 -13.27 9.83
CA CYS A 125 6.93 -12.37 10.75
C CYS A 125 7.10 -12.82 12.20
N GLU A 126 7.04 -14.13 12.49
CA GLU A 126 7.29 -14.65 13.84
C GLU A 126 8.68 -14.26 14.36
N ALA A 127 9.72 -14.42 13.53
CA ALA A 127 11.08 -14.03 13.89
C ALA A 127 11.28 -12.50 13.97
N LEU A 128 10.42 -11.71 13.32
CA LEU A 128 10.49 -10.25 13.33
C LEU A 128 9.71 -9.62 14.49
N LYS A 129 8.85 -10.38 15.18
CA LYS A 129 8.05 -9.87 16.31
C LYS A 129 8.92 -9.31 17.44
N ASP A 130 10.08 -9.90 17.69
CA ASP A 130 11.01 -9.47 18.74
C ASP A 130 11.54 -8.04 18.52
N PHE A 131 11.45 -7.51 17.30
CA PHE A 131 11.87 -6.14 16.97
C PHE A 131 10.72 -5.13 17.06
N CYS A 132 9.48 -5.58 17.17
CA CYS A 132 8.30 -4.72 17.26
C CYS A 132 8.05 -4.28 18.71
N THR A 133 7.49 -3.08 18.86
CA THR A 133 7.00 -2.58 20.15
C THR A 133 5.48 -2.49 20.12
N GLU A 134 4.84 -2.72 21.26
CA GLU A 134 3.39 -2.55 21.39
C GLU A 134 2.98 -1.10 21.16
N TRP A 135 1.83 -0.91 20.50
CA TRP A 135 1.21 0.40 20.36
C TRP A 135 0.52 0.80 21.68
N PRO A 136 0.64 2.07 22.15
CA PRO A 136 0.04 2.49 23.42
C PRO A 136 -1.49 2.40 23.41
N ALA A 137 -2.04 1.52 24.27
CA ALA A 137 -3.48 1.28 24.43
C ALA A 137 -4.29 2.47 24.99
N ALA A 138 -3.66 3.60 25.33
CA ALA A 138 -4.40 4.82 25.68
C ALA A 138 -4.86 5.59 24.43
N LEU A 139 -4.20 5.37 23.28
CA LEU A 139 -4.39 6.08 22.03
C LEU A 139 -5.21 5.26 21.02
N ASP A 140 -6.42 4.89 21.41
CA ASP A 140 -7.32 4.08 20.57
C ASP A 140 -8.08 4.88 19.52
N SER A 141 -8.13 6.21 19.67
CA SER A 141 -8.91 7.12 18.83
C SER A 141 -8.09 8.36 18.48
N ASP A 142 -8.28 8.84 17.24
CA ASP A 142 -7.60 10.02 16.71
C ASP A 142 -7.87 11.29 17.53
N GLU A 143 -9.03 11.40 18.19
CA GLU A 143 -9.33 12.54 19.06
C GLU A 143 -8.41 12.60 20.28
N LYS A 144 -8.13 11.43 20.88
CA LYS A 144 -7.16 11.31 21.99
C LYS A 144 -5.75 11.60 21.48
N CYS A 145 -5.41 11.12 20.28
CA CYS A 145 -4.13 11.41 19.64
C CYS A 145 -3.94 12.91 19.45
N ARG A 146 -4.92 13.63 18.87
CA ARG A 146 -4.84 15.09 18.66
C ARG A 146 -4.78 15.87 19.97
N LYS A 147 -5.46 15.41 21.03
CA LYS A 147 -5.41 16.05 22.35
C LYS A 147 -4.02 15.98 22.99
N HIS A 148 -3.36 14.82 22.92
CA HIS A 148 -2.03 14.63 23.51
C HIS A 148 -0.89 15.06 22.57
N PHE A 149 -1.12 14.99 21.26
CA PHE A 149 -0.16 15.28 20.19
C PHE A 149 -0.81 16.21 19.14
N PRO A 150 -0.86 17.53 19.40
CA PRO A 150 -1.54 18.49 18.51
C PRO A 150 -0.75 18.86 17.24
N ILE A 151 0.49 18.36 17.12
CA ILE A 151 1.39 18.63 16.00
C ILE A 151 1.61 17.33 15.23
N GLU A 152 1.31 17.37 13.94
CA GLU A 152 1.59 16.28 12.99
C GLU A 152 2.78 16.68 12.12
N ILE A 153 3.72 15.76 11.91
CA ILE A 153 4.91 15.96 11.07
C ILE A 153 4.88 14.94 9.94
N ASP A 154 4.68 15.42 8.72
CA ASP A 154 4.69 14.57 7.53
C ASP A 154 6.09 14.54 6.93
N THR A 155 6.62 13.33 6.74
CA THR A 155 7.87 13.07 6.03
C THR A 155 7.68 11.97 5.01
N ALA A 156 8.39 12.07 3.87
CA ALA A 156 8.24 11.12 2.77
C ALA A 156 9.55 10.37 2.49
N GLY A 157 9.49 9.04 2.55
CA GLY A 157 10.55 8.13 2.12
C GLY A 157 10.30 7.58 0.71
N TYR A 158 11.33 7.57 -0.14
CA TYR A 158 11.22 7.07 -1.52
C TYR A 158 12.23 5.94 -1.76
N VAL A 159 11.77 4.87 -2.40
CA VAL A 159 12.61 3.72 -2.78
C VAL A 159 12.53 3.54 -4.30
N SER A 160 13.69 3.54 -4.96
CA SER A 160 13.82 3.38 -6.41
C SER A 160 14.91 2.36 -6.73
N ALA A 161 14.75 1.62 -7.83
CA ALA A 161 15.80 0.76 -8.35
C ALA A 161 16.90 1.60 -9.02
N GLY A 162 18.13 1.52 -8.52
CA GLY A 162 19.27 2.20 -9.12
C GLY A 162 20.45 2.32 -8.15
N PRO A 163 21.63 2.78 -8.64
CA PRO A 163 22.80 2.96 -7.77
C PRO A 163 22.66 4.14 -6.79
N SER A 164 21.89 5.17 -7.16
CA SER A 164 21.68 6.35 -6.31
C SER A 164 20.42 6.18 -5.45
N ILE A 165 20.58 6.34 -4.15
CA ILE A 165 19.47 6.41 -3.17
C ILE A 165 18.91 7.83 -3.02
N ARG A 166 19.58 8.84 -3.59
CA ARG A 166 19.21 10.25 -3.35
C ARG A 166 17.94 10.63 -4.09
N ASN A 167 16.96 11.18 -3.35
CA ASN A 167 15.77 11.80 -3.91
C ASN A 167 15.57 13.21 -3.32
N PRO A 168 15.59 14.29 -4.12
CA PRO A 168 15.44 15.65 -3.61
C PRO A 168 14.08 15.93 -2.98
N LYS A 169 13.04 15.12 -3.26
CA LYS A 169 11.70 15.29 -2.66
C LYS A 169 11.66 14.87 -1.20
N ALA A 170 12.56 14.01 -0.74
CA ALA A 170 12.61 13.53 0.64
C ALA A 170 12.98 14.61 1.67
N ARG A 171 13.47 15.78 1.22
CA ARG A 171 13.87 16.90 2.11
C ARG A 171 12.70 17.74 2.62
N VAL A 172 11.51 17.58 2.04
CA VAL A 172 10.34 18.38 2.37
C VAL A 172 9.73 17.84 3.67
N VAL A 173 9.53 18.73 4.64
CA VAL A 173 8.87 18.42 5.91
C VAL A 173 7.66 19.34 6.03
N THR A 174 6.49 18.77 6.28
CA THR A 174 5.24 19.52 6.47
C THR A 174 4.82 19.40 7.93
N LEU A 175 4.48 20.52 8.55
CA LEU A 175 3.94 20.58 9.90
C LEU A 175 2.47 20.97 9.83
N ARG A 176 1.59 20.16 10.42
CA ARG A 176 0.16 20.48 10.60
C ARG A 176 -0.13 20.64 12.09
N LYS A 177 -0.86 21.69 12.45
CA LYS A 177 -1.25 22.00 13.82
C LYS A 177 -2.76 22.21 13.86
N THR A 178 -3.43 21.55 14.79
CA THR A 178 -4.85 21.80 15.09
C THR A 178 -4.96 22.36 16.49
N GLU A 179 -5.60 23.52 16.64
CA GLU A 179 -5.74 24.20 17.93
C GLU A 179 -7.16 24.09 18.49
N GLU A 180 -7.30 24.15 19.82
CA GLU A 180 -8.59 23.98 20.49
C GLU A 180 -9.62 25.06 20.10
N TRP A 181 -9.17 26.26 19.74
CA TRP A 181 -10.06 27.34 19.31
C TRP A 181 -10.68 27.11 17.94
N GLU A 182 -10.12 26.24 17.09
CA GLU A 182 -10.72 25.87 15.80
C GLU A 182 -12.09 25.20 15.98
N LYS A 183 -12.33 24.58 17.15
CA LYS A 183 -13.65 24.03 17.52
C LYS A 183 -14.68 25.11 17.85
N LYS A 184 -14.25 26.33 18.17
CA LYS A 184 -15.11 27.47 18.48
C LYS A 184 -15.43 28.33 17.24
N LYS A 185 -15.14 27.80 16.04
CA LYS A 185 -15.45 28.46 14.78
C LYS A 185 -16.94 28.79 14.70
N THR A 186 -17.28 30.05 14.47
CA THR A 186 -18.67 30.49 14.40
C THR A 186 -19.24 30.23 13.00
N GLU A 187 -20.58 30.21 12.87
CA GLU A 187 -21.24 30.06 11.56
C GLU A 187 -20.80 31.14 10.55
N ALA A 188 -20.46 32.34 11.03
CA ALA A 188 -19.97 33.44 10.19
C ALA A 188 -18.57 33.21 9.62
N ASP A 189 -17.77 32.34 10.27
CA ASP A 189 -16.42 31.99 9.82
C ASP A 189 -16.43 30.78 8.86
N MET A 190 -17.58 30.11 8.70
CA MET A 190 -17.71 28.97 7.79
C MET A 190 -17.67 29.45 6.33
N GLU A 191 -16.79 28.86 5.53
CA GLU A 191 -16.68 29.15 4.09
C GLU A 191 -17.81 28.50 3.28
N GLU A 192 -18.35 27.41 3.82
CA GLU A 192 -19.47 26.68 3.24
C GLU A 192 -20.64 26.66 4.23
N TYR A 193 -21.84 26.80 3.70
CA TYR A 193 -23.07 26.63 4.44
C TYR A 193 -23.33 25.16 4.71
N VAL A 194 -23.36 24.82 6.00
CA VAL A 194 -23.74 23.48 6.50
C VAL A 194 -25.17 23.55 7.02
N TRP A 195 -26.04 22.68 6.50
CA TRP A 195 -27.45 22.67 6.90
C TRP A 195 -27.70 22.24 8.34
N LYS A 196 -26.88 21.31 8.84
CA LYS A 196 -27.04 20.71 10.17
C LYS A 196 -26.83 21.76 11.25
N ASP A 197 -27.73 21.79 12.24
CA ASP A 197 -27.82 22.75 13.34
C ASP A 197 -28.05 24.22 12.91
N SER A 198 -28.37 24.45 11.64
CA SER A 198 -28.57 25.79 11.09
C SER A 198 -29.90 26.43 11.49
N SER A 199 -30.03 27.74 11.28
CA SER A 199 -31.28 28.49 11.49
C SER A 199 -32.45 27.92 10.70
N SER A 200 -32.20 27.49 9.47
CA SER A 200 -33.25 27.11 8.55
C SER A 200 -33.67 25.64 8.77
N GLU A 201 -32.81 24.79 9.34
CA GLU A 201 -33.23 23.49 9.91
C GLU A 201 -34.17 23.67 11.10
N LYS A 202 -33.85 24.63 11.98
CA LYS A 202 -34.73 24.94 13.12
C LYS A 202 -36.09 25.45 12.65
N ASN A 203 -36.12 26.35 11.67
CA ASN A 203 -37.35 26.91 11.12
C ASN A 203 -38.22 25.84 10.44
N ILE A 204 -37.62 24.92 9.67
CA ILE A 204 -38.39 23.89 8.97
C ILE A 204 -38.99 22.89 9.95
N LEU A 205 -38.23 22.47 10.95
CA LEU A 205 -38.71 21.57 11.99
C LEU A 205 -39.86 22.21 12.77
N GLU A 206 -39.75 23.49 13.13
CA GLU A 206 -40.83 24.23 13.79
C GLU A 206 -42.10 24.30 12.93
N THR A 207 -41.95 24.61 11.64
CA THR A 207 -43.08 24.72 10.70
C THR A 207 -43.78 23.37 10.51
N LEU A 208 -43.02 22.30 10.32
CA LEU A 208 -43.58 20.95 10.16
C LEU A 208 -44.29 20.47 11.42
N LEU A 209 -43.78 20.78 12.61
CA LEU A 209 -44.44 20.49 13.88
C LEU A 209 -45.79 21.21 13.99
N GLN A 210 -45.88 22.46 13.54
CA GLN A 210 -47.14 23.22 13.55
C GLN A 210 -48.17 22.64 12.56
N ILE A 211 -47.73 22.26 11.36
CA ILE A 211 -48.59 21.62 10.35
C ILE A 211 -49.16 20.31 10.92
N LYS A 212 -48.31 19.49 11.54
CA LYS A 212 -48.73 18.22 12.14
C LYS A 212 -49.66 18.40 13.34
N ALA A 213 -49.42 19.41 14.17
CA ALA A 213 -50.34 19.78 15.24
C ALA A 213 -51.72 20.19 14.71
N ALA A 214 -51.78 20.87 13.56
CA ALA A 214 -53.05 21.22 12.91
C ALA A 214 -53.76 20.01 12.27
N GLU A 215 -52.99 19.05 11.75
CA GLU A 215 -53.50 17.81 11.12
C GLU A 215 -53.97 16.74 12.13
N LYS A 216 -53.75 16.93 13.44
CA LYS A 216 -54.04 15.97 14.53
C LYS A 216 -53.31 14.62 14.40
N ASP A 217 -52.22 14.56 13.64
CA ASP A 217 -51.33 13.40 13.62
C ASP A 217 -50.35 13.50 14.81
N LEU A 218 -50.47 12.56 15.75
CA LEU A 218 -49.68 12.52 16.96
C LEU A 218 -48.50 11.55 16.82
N GLU A 219 -47.31 12.09 17.06
CA GLU A 219 -46.00 11.44 17.20
C GLU A 219 -45.19 11.28 15.91
N LEU A 220 -44.32 12.27 15.65
CA LEU A 220 -43.16 12.12 14.79
C LEU A 220 -41.91 12.59 15.53
N SER A 221 -40.90 11.75 15.55
CA SER A 221 -39.58 12.09 16.05
C SER A 221 -38.87 13.05 15.09
N LYS A 222 -37.95 13.89 15.59
CA LYS A 222 -37.14 14.79 14.75
C LYS A 222 -36.40 14.02 13.64
N GLU A 223 -36.04 12.78 13.92
CA GLU A 223 -35.32 11.88 13.02
C GLU A 223 -36.18 11.42 11.85
N GLU A 224 -37.48 11.17 12.07
CA GLU A 224 -38.42 10.81 11.01
C GLU A 224 -38.72 11.99 10.09
N LEU A 225 -38.89 13.20 10.64
CA LEU A 225 -39.12 14.42 9.85
C LEU A 225 -37.90 14.79 9.00
N LEU A 226 -36.69 14.63 9.53
CA LEU A 226 -35.45 14.88 8.78
C LEU A 226 -35.16 13.83 7.71
N GLY A 227 -35.78 12.65 7.82
CA GLY A 227 -35.61 11.53 6.89
C GLY A 227 -36.58 11.52 5.71
N THR A 228 -37.53 12.47 5.63
CA THR A 228 -38.47 12.51 4.50
C THR A 228 -37.80 13.06 3.23
N GLU A 229 -38.26 12.58 2.07
CA GLU A 229 -37.70 12.97 0.78
C GLU A 229 -37.86 14.48 0.52
N GLU A 230 -38.94 15.08 1.00
CA GLU A 230 -39.21 16.51 0.82
C GLU A 230 -38.21 17.39 1.60
N VAL A 231 -37.85 16.98 2.82
CA VAL A 231 -36.85 17.70 3.64
C VAL A 231 -35.44 17.51 3.07
N GLU A 232 -35.13 16.35 2.48
CA GLU A 232 -33.89 16.16 1.76
C GLU A 232 -33.77 17.04 0.51
N GLU A 233 -34.82 17.13 -0.31
CA GLU A 233 -34.85 18.00 -1.48
C GLU A 233 -34.70 19.48 -1.10
N TYR A 234 -35.42 19.91 -0.06
CA TYR A 234 -35.29 21.25 0.48
C TYR A 234 -33.87 21.51 0.99
N ARG A 235 -33.30 20.61 1.78
CA ARG A 235 -31.91 20.70 2.26
C ARG A 235 -30.93 20.85 1.09
N LYS A 236 -31.03 20.02 0.06
CA LYS A 236 -30.17 20.08 -1.13
C LYS A 236 -30.29 21.44 -1.83
N SER A 237 -31.51 21.96 -1.96
CA SER A 237 -31.77 23.26 -2.59
C SER A 237 -31.17 24.43 -1.80
N VAL A 238 -31.30 24.45 -0.47
CA VAL A 238 -30.75 25.53 0.36
C VAL A 238 -29.23 25.50 0.37
N VAL A 239 -28.63 24.30 0.44
CA VAL A 239 -27.18 24.15 0.41
C VAL A 239 -26.61 24.63 -0.93
N SER A 240 -27.23 24.24 -2.05
CA SER A 240 -26.84 24.74 -3.39
C SER A 240 -27.01 26.25 -3.47
N LEU A 241 -28.14 26.81 -3.03
CA LEU A 241 -28.37 28.26 -3.04
C LEU A 241 -27.32 29.04 -2.22
N LYS A 242 -26.95 28.55 -1.03
CA LYS A 242 -26.00 29.23 -0.15
C LYS A 242 -24.53 29.06 -0.58
N ASN A 243 -24.17 27.94 -1.19
CA ASN A 243 -22.78 27.65 -1.56
C ASN A 243 -22.45 28.02 -3.01
N GLU A 244 -23.35 27.74 -3.95
CA GLU A 244 -23.16 28.01 -5.38
C GLU A 244 -23.62 29.42 -5.76
N GLY A 245 -24.40 30.07 -4.89
CA GLY A 245 -24.88 31.44 -5.01
C GLY A 245 -26.22 31.57 -5.73
N ASP A 246 -26.70 32.82 -5.81
CA ASP A 246 -28.04 33.14 -6.30
C ASP A 246 -28.13 33.05 -7.83
N ASN A 247 -28.68 31.96 -8.34
CA ASN A 247 -28.97 31.73 -9.76
C ASN A 247 -30.45 31.38 -9.98
N GLU A 248 -30.98 31.64 -11.19
CA GLU A 248 -32.38 31.33 -11.54
C GLU A 248 -32.73 29.85 -11.30
N ASN A 249 -31.79 28.94 -11.60
CA ASN A 249 -31.95 27.52 -11.38
C ASN A 249 -32.04 27.17 -9.88
N THR A 250 -31.15 27.75 -9.05
CA THR A 250 -31.12 27.51 -7.60
C THR A 250 -32.38 28.04 -6.91
N LEU A 251 -32.87 29.22 -7.33
CA LEU A 251 -34.09 29.81 -6.81
C LEU A 251 -35.33 29.01 -7.23
N SER A 252 -35.35 28.49 -8.46
CA SER A 252 -36.43 27.63 -8.93
C SER A 252 -36.48 26.31 -8.18
N GLN A 253 -35.33 25.67 -7.94
CA GLN A 253 -35.25 24.45 -7.14
C GLN A 253 -35.67 24.68 -5.68
N TYR A 254 -35.26 25.79 -5.08
CA TYR A 254 -35.70 26.19 -3.75
C TYR A 254 -37.22 26.40 -3.69
N LYS A 255 -37.79 27.13 -4.66
CA LYS A 255 -39.23 27.37 -4.75
C LYS A 255 -40.03 26.06 -4.85
N GLU A 256 -39.63 25.16 -5.73
CA GLU A 256 -40.36 23.91 -5.95
C GLU A 256 -40.25 22.96 -4.75
N SER A 257 -39.09 22.90 -4.07
CA SER A 257 -38.96 22.12 -2.83
C SER A 257 -39.83 22.68 -1.69
N VAL A 258 -39.92 24.01 -1.51
CA VAL A 258 -40.77 24.63 -0.49
C VAL A 258 -42.26 24.42 -0.78
N LYS A 259 -42.68 24.48 -2.04
CA LYS A 259 -44.08 24.19 -2.42
C LYS A 259 -44.48 22.77 -2.06
N ARG A 260 -43.62 21.80 -2.37
CA ARG A 260 -43.83 20.38 -2.01
C ARG A 260 -43.93 20.21 -0.50
N LEU A 261 -43.03 20.87 0.23
CA LEU A 261 -42.98 20.80 1.69
C LEU A 261 -44.24 21.36 2.38
N LEU A 262 -44.78 22.48 1.88
CA LEU A 262 -45.94 23.16 2.47
C LEU A 262 -47.29 22.72 1.87
N ASN A 263 -47.30 21.70 1.02
CA ASN A 263 -48.48 21.22 0.31
C ASN A 263 -49.21 22.33 -0.48
N LEU A 264 -48.45 23.26 -1.08
CA LEU A 264 -48.99 24.35 -1.88
C LEU A 264 -48.97 23.96 -3.38
N THR A 265 -50.16 23.89 -3.99
CA THR A 265 -50.36 23.64 -5.42
C THR A 265 -50.32 24.92 -6.26
#